data_AF-A0A328NNJ7-F1
#
_entry.id   AF-A0A328NNJ7-F1
#
_cell.length_a   1.000
_cell.length_b   1.000
_cell.length_c   1.000
_cell.angle_alpha   90.00
_cell.angle_beta   90.00
_cell.angle_gamma   90.00
#
_symmetry.space_group_name_H-M   'P 1'
#
loop_
_entity.id
_entity.type
_entity.pdbx_description
1 polymer ?
#
loop_
_entity_poly.entity_id
_entity_poly.type
_entity_poly.pdbx_seq_one_letter_code
_entity_poly.pdbx_strand_id
1 'polypeptide(L)'
;MDLALRPAASIAAAPWLTTLSRSSPPRVAVALRAAQLLDVARSGYGGPVRTVIPLAADWQEVSDQATVFGVLVALLVGIATTIVMIRQEKVTREGQRLQSEQGRAAAERAESAARLTEEYTRRVVEALETMAVGSSRTVRIENGTITPRVRWSLAHHERDAYRLTNLGGESAENVRVSAHESMVLHAPESTALAPGEALTFLAAPTLATSDSTITVRWFGVDSGSPEEETWRYPLPPRPRR
;
A
#
# COMPACT_ATOMS: atom_id res chain seq x y z
N MET A 1 29.43 42.70 25.62
CA MET A 1 28.87 42.51 24.27
C MET A 1 28.22 41.15 24.27
N ASP A 2 26.90 41.17 24.42
CA ASP A 2 26.04 40.05 24.80
C ASP A 2 25.81 39.06 23.66
N LEU A 3 26.05 37.78 23.97
CA LEU A 3 25.58 36.62 23.23
C LEU A 3 24.13 36.31 23.66
N ALA A 4 23.16 36.84 22.92
CA ALA A 4 21.75 36.54 23.12
C ALA A 4 21.36 35.24 22.39
N LEU A 5 21.44 34.12 23.10
CA LEU A 5 20.82 32.84 22.74
C LEU A 5 19.30 32.94 22.91
N ARG A 6 18.55 32.84 21.82
CA ARG A 6 17.09 32.67 21.81
C ARG A 6 16.71 31.20 21.58
N PRO A 7 15.87 30.59 22.43
CA PRO A 7 15.24 29.30 22.17
C PRO A 7 13.80 29.49 21.65
N ALA A 8 13.30 28.57 20.82
CA ALA A 8 11.93 28.00 20.82
C ALA A 8 11.46 27.51 19.44
N ALA A 9 11.08 26.23 19.38
CA ALA A 9 9.95 25.67 18.61
C ALA A 9 9.79 24.20 19.06
N SER A 10 9.06 23.93 20.14
CA SER A 10 7.62 23.63 20.15
C SER A 10 7.20 22.64 19.05
N ILE A 11 7.41 21.35 19.32
CA ILE A 11 6.87 20.24 18.52
C ILE A 11 5.42 20.04 18.95
N ALA A 12 4.50 20.50 18.09
CA ALA A 12 3.07 20.29 18.25
C ALA A 12 2.68 18.84 17.92
N ALA A 13 1.74 18.34 18.71
CA ALA A 13 1.19 16.99 18.72
C ALA A 13 0.52 16.57 17.41
N ALA A 14 0.65 15.29 17.06
CA ALA A 14 -0.14 14.63 16.03
C ALA A 14 -1.32 13.86 16.68
N PRO A 15 -2.59 14.19 16.39
CA PRO A 15 -3.76 13.46 16.86
C PRO A 15 -4.27 12.52 15.77
N TRP A 16 -3.84 11.25 15.79
CA TRP A 16 -4.45 10.20 14.98
C TRP A 16 -4.41 8.86 15.72
N LEU A 17 -5.29 8.69 16.71
CA LEU A 17 -5.68 7.37 17.20
C LEU A 17 -7.20 7.33 17.27
N THR A 18 -7.80 7.09 16.10
CA THR A 18 -9.24 6.92 15.95
C THR A 18 -9.50 5.49 15.46
N THR A 19 -9.91 4.66 16.42
CA THR A 19 -10.99 3.67 16.29
C THR A 19 -10.78 2.46 15.37
N LEU A 20 -10.13 1.42 15.90
CA LEU A 20 -10.40 0.04 15.48
C LEU A 20 -11.33 -0.62 16.51
N SER A 21 -12.62 -0.52 16.23
CA SER A 21 -13.69 -1.29 16.84
C SER A 21 -13.48 -2.78 16.52
N ARG A 22 -12.94 -3.54 17.46
CA ARG A 22 -12.93 -5.01 17.39
C ARG A 22 -14.22 -5.55 17.98
N SER A 23 -15.06 -6.09 17.09
CA SER A 23 -16.21 -6.92 17.38
C SER A 23 -15.82 -8.09 18.29
N SER A 24 -16.38 -8.11 19.49
CA SER A 24 -16.29 -9.22 20.43
C SER A 24 -17.27 -10.33 20.01
N PRO A 25 -16.88 -11.63 19.96
CA PRO A 25 -17.82 -12.72 19.74
C PRO A 25 -18.65 -13.02 21.01
N PRO A 26 -19.94 -13.37 20.88
CA PRO A 26 -20.79 -13.65 22.03
C PRO A 26 -20.47 -15.03 22.62
N ARG A 27 -19.60 -15.08 23.63
CA ARG A 27 -19.40 -16.26 24.51
C ARG A 27 -20.00 -16.03 25.89
N VAL A 28 -21.32 -15.81 25.99
CA VAL A 28 -22.00 -15.74 27.32
C VAL A 28 -23.34 -16.50 27.37
N ALA A 29 -23.84 -17.06 26.26
CA ALA A 29 -25.19 -17.66 26.26
C ALA A 29 -25.31 -19.10 26.83
N VAL A 30 -24.26 -19.72 27.38
CA VAL A 30 -24.33 -21.12 27.86
C VAL A 30 -24.21 -21.27 29.39
N ALA A 31 -23.71 -20.27 30.11
CA ALA A 31 -23.53 -20.38 31.57
C ALA A 31 -24.80 -20.07 32.39
N LEU A 32 -25.80 -19.38 31.82
CA LEU A 32 -26.96 -18.92 32.59
C LEU A 32 -28.09 -19.96 32.75
N ARG A 33 -28.01 -21.11 32.08
CA ARG A 33 -29.06 -22.15 32.15
C ARG A 33 -28.78 -23.27 33.17
N ALA A 34 -27.57 -23.33 33.72
CA ALA A 34 -27.20 -24.31 34.76
C ALA A 34 -27.56 -23.83 36.19
N ALA A 35 -27.67 -22.52 36.41
CA ALA A 35 -27.99 -21.97 37.74
C ALA A 35 -29.50 -22.01 38.07
N GLN A 36 -30.39 -22.03 37.06
CA GLN A 36 -31.85 -22.02 37.29
C GLN A 36 -32.45 -23.40 37.64
N LEU A 37 -31.71 -24.50 37.46
CA LEU A 37 -32.19 -25.84 37.85
C LEU A 37 -31.80 -26.24 39.29
N LEU A 38 -30.95 -25.47 39.96
CA LEU A 38 -30.49 -25.77 41.32
C LEU A 38 -31.29 -25.07 42.44
N ASP A 39 -32.18 -24.12 42.10
CA ASP A 39 -32.95 -23.36 43.09
C ASP A 39 -34.37 -23.94 43.32
N VAL A 40 -34.87 -24.79 42.41
CA VAL A 40 -36.17 -25.47 42.57
C VAL A 40 -36.11 -26.62 43.58
N ALA A 41 -34.91 -27.11 43.93
CA ALA A 41 -34.74 -28.22 44.88
C ALA A 41 -34.68 -27.78 46.36
N ARG A 42 -34.74 -26.48 46.67
CA ARG A 42 -34.48 -25.98 48.05
C ARG A 42 -35.71 -25.53 48.84
N SER A 43 -36.91 -25.51 48.26
CA SER A 43 -38.09 -24.88 48.87
C SER A 43 -39.24 -25.82 49.22
N GLY A 44 -39.00 -27.08 49.59
CA GLY A 44 -40.07 -27.94 50.06
C GLY A 44 -39.59 -29.07 50.96
N TYR A 45 -40.34 -29.29 52.05
CA TYR A 45 -40.22 -30.39 53.03
C TYR A 45 -39.46 -30.11 54.32
N GLY A 46 -40.06 -29.25 55.15
CA GLY A 46 -40.02 -29.45 56.61
C GLY A 46 -41.06 -30.49 57.02
N GLY A 47 -40.65 -31.74 57.17
CA GLY A 47 -41.44 -32.82 57.75
C GLY A 47 -40.52 -33.83 58.44
N PRO A 48 -40.95 -34.52 59.51
CA PRO A 48 -40.10 -35.44 60.26
C PRO A 48 -39.71 -36.63 59.39
N VAL A 49 -38.41 -36.73 59.11
CA VAL A 49 -37.79 -37.83 58.36
C VAL A 49 -37.86 -39.09 59.22
N ARG A 50 -38.79 -40.00 58.92
CA ARG A 50 -38.66 -41.41 59.30
C ARG A 50 -37.61 -42.02 58.38
N THR A 51 -36.40 -42.22 58.90
CA THR A 51 -35.35 -43.02 58.29
C THR A 51 -35.78 -44.48 58.26
N VAL A 52 -36.43 -44.88 57.17
CA VAL A 52 -36.48 -46.28 56.76
C VAL A 52 -35.16 -46.53 56.04
N ILE A 53 -34.26 -47.29 56.66
CA ILE A 53 -33.04 -47.77 56.02
C ILE A 53 -33.45 -49.00 55.21
N PRO A 54 -33.56 -48.95 53.86
CA PRO A 54 -33.67 -50.18 53.09
C PRO A 54 -32.33 -50.93 53.19
N LEU A 55 -32.34 -51.98 54.00
CA LEU A 55 -31.32 -53.00 54.07
C LEU A 55 -31.32 -53.76 52.74
N ALA A 56 -30.14 -53.88 52.13
CA ALA A 56 -29.87 -54.58 50.87
C ALA A 56 -30.47 -53.94 49.60
N ALA A 57 -29.92 -52.78 49.20
CA ALA A 57 -29.92 -52.43 47.78
C ALA A 57 -29.08 -53.49 47.05
N ASP A 58 -29.68 -54.16 46.06
CA ASP A 58 -29.07 -55.27 45.33
C ASP A 58 -27.96 -54.74 44.41
N TRP A 59 -26.75 -54.63 44.94
CA TRP A 59 -25.59 -54.07 44.23
C TRP A 59 -25.22 -54.86 42.97
N GLN A 60 -25.66 -56.12 42.87
CA GLN A 60 -25.51 -56.91 41.65
C GLN A 60 -26.39 -56.39 40.51
N GLU A 61 -27.64 -56.01 40.79
CA GLU A 61 -28.54 -55.45 39.77
C GLU A 61 -28.03 -54.10 39.23
N VAL A 62 -27.43 -53.28 40.10
CA VAL A 62 -26.78 -52.02 39.70
C VAL A 62 -25.53 -52.26 38.86
N SER A 63 -24.75 -53.31 39.17
CA SER A 63 -23.53 -53.63 38.42
C SER A 63 -23.82 -54.19 37.02
N ASP A 64 -24.88 -54.99 36.87
CA ASP A 64 -25.32 -55.49 35.57
C ASP A 64 -25.86 -54.36 34.69
N GLN A 65 -26.57 -53.38 35.27
CA GLN A 65 -26.97 -52.19 34.53
C GLN A 65 -25.77 -51.38 34.04
N ALA A 66 -24.73 -51.20 34.87
CA ALA A 66 -23.55 -50.43 34.50
C ALA A 66 -22.77 -51.05 33.32
N THR A 67 -22.67 -52.38 33.25
CA THR A 67 -21.98 -53.05 32.12
C THR A 67 -22.75 -52.91 30.81
N VAL A 68 -24.08 -53.03 30.85
CA VAL A 68 -24.95 -52.82 29.68
C VAL A 68 -24.83 -51.39 29.15
N PHE A 69 -24.82 -50.38 30.04
CA PHE A 69 -24.59 -48.99 29.63
C PHE A 69 -23.20 -48.79 29.03
N GLY A 70 -22.17 -49.41 29.59
CA GLY A 70 -20.80 -49.35 29.05
C GLY A 70 -20.68 -49.87 27.63
N VAL A 71 -21.29 -51.02 27.33
CA VAL A 71 -21.29 -51.61 25.98
C VAL A 71 -22.05 -50.73 24.98
N LEU A 72 -23.20 -50.18 25.37
CA LEU A 72 -23.98 -49.27 24.53
C LEU A 72 -23.19 -48.00 24.19
N VAL A 73 -22.52 -47.39 25.17
CA VAL A 73 -21.70 -46.20 24.95
C VAL A 73 -20.52 -46.52 24.02
N ALA A 74 -19.82 -47.63 24.24
CA ALA A 74 -18.70 -48.04 23.38
C ALA A 74 -19.14 -48.27 21.93
N LEU A 75 -20.30 -48.89 21.72
CA LEU A 75 -20.86 -49.12 20.38
C LEU A 75 -21.27 -47.80 19.70
N LEU A 76 -21.88 -46.87 20.42
CA LEU A 76 -22.22 -45.55 19.89
C LEU A 76 -20.97 -44.74 19.52
N VAL A 77 -19.91 -44.79 20.33
CA VAL A 77 -18.64 -44.15 20.01
C VAL A 77 -18.03 -44.77 18.74
N GLY A 78 -18.02 -46.10 18.62
CA GLY A 78 -17.51 -46.79 17.43
C GLY A 78 -18.24 -46.38 16.14
N ILE A 79 -19.58 -46.31 16.19
CA ILE A 79 -20.40 -45.85 15.06
C ILE A 79 -20.07 -44.38 14.73
N ALA A 80 -19.99 -43.51 15.74
CA ALA A 80 -19.66 -42.10 15.54
C ALA A 80 -18.29 -41.90 14.88
N THR A 81 -17.26 -42.64 15.31
CA THR A 81 -15.92 -42.58 14.72
C THR A 81 -15.92 -43.00 13.25
N THR A 82 -16.68 -44.05 12.91
CA THR A 82 -16.74 -44.56 11.53
C THR A 82 -17.43 -43.55 10.61
N ILE A 83 -18.50 -42.89 11.08
CA ILE A 83 -19.19 -41.82 10.34
C ILE A 83 -18.27 -40.63 10.08
N VAL A 84 -17.46 -40.23 11.07
CA VAL A 84 -16.49 -39.14 10.91
C VAL A 84 -15.42 -39.51 9.88
N MET A 85 -14.90 -40.74 9.90
CA MET A 85 -13.88 -41.20 8.97
C MET A 85 -14.38 -41.22 7.51
N ILE A 86 -15.61 -41.73 7.28
CA ILE A 86 -16.24 -41.74 5.95
C ILE A 86 -16.44 -40.31 5.43
N ARG A 87 -16.79 -39.35 6.29
CA ARG A 87 -16.90 -37.93 5.90
C ARG A 87 -15.56 -37.31 5.56
N GLN A 88 -14.50 -37.64 6.30
CA GLN A 88 -13.16 -37.10 6.06
C GLN A 88 -12.60 -37.55 4.70
N GLU A 89 -12.76 -38.82 4.32
CA GLU A 89 -12.29 -39.31 3.01
C GLU A 89 -12.94 -38.57 1.84
N LYS A 90 -14.24 -38.27 1.93
CA LYS A 90 -14.96 -37.55 0.88
C LYS A 90 -14.48 -36.11 0.74
N VAL A 91 -14.32 -35.40 1.86
CA VAL A 91 -13.80 -34.02 1.88
C VAL A 91 -12.37 -33.97 1.35
N THR A 92 -11.56 -34.99 1.62
CA THR A 92 -10.17 -35.05 1.14
C THR A 92 -10.09 -35.21 -0.38
N ARG A 93 -10.95 -36.05 -0.99
CA ARG A 93 -10.99 -36.24 -2.44
C ARG A 93 -11.50 -34.99 -3.18
N GLU A 94 -12.51 -34.32 -2.63
CA GLU A 94 -13.02 -33.06 -3.19
C GLU A 94 -11.99 -31.93 -3.06
N GLY A 95 -11.29 -31.86 -1.92
CA GLY A 95 -10.19 -30.91 -1.70
C GLY A 95 -9.04 -31.09 -2.69
N GLN A 96 -8.61 -32.33 -2.95
CA GLN A 96 -7.55 -32.63 -3.93
C GLN A 96 -7.95 -32.26 -5.36
N ARG A 97 -9.21 -32.48 -5.76
CA ARG A 97 -9.70 -32.07 -7.08
C ARG A 97 -9.67 -30.56 -7.25
N LEU A 98 -10.24 -29.83 -6.29
CA LEU A 98 -10.24 -28.37 -6.30
C LEU A 98 -8.82 -27.80 -6.28
N GLN A 99 -7.92 -28.40 -5.50
CA GLN A 99 -6.53 -27.98 -5.45
C GLN A 99 -5.80 -28.25 -6.78
N SER A 100 -6.11 -29.35 -7.47
CA SER A 100 -5.56 -29.65 -8.79
C SER A 100 -6.06 -28.68 -9.87
N GLU A 101 -7.33 -28.31 -9.84
CA GLU A 101 -7.93 -27.33 -10.78
C GLU A 101 -7.37 -25.93 -10.53
N GLN A 102 -7.27 -25.52 -9.25
CA GLN A 102 -6.62 -24.26 -8.88
C GLN A 102 -5.14 -24.23 -9.25
N GLY A 103 -4.44 -25.36 -9.09
CA GLY A 103 -3.05 -25.51 -9.51
C GLY A 103 -2.86 -25.33 -11.02
N ARG A 104 -3.76 -25.89 -11.84
CA ARG A 104 -3.73 -25.71 -13.30
C ARG A 104 -3.99 -24.26 -13.70
N ALA A 105 -5.03 -23.63 -13.14
CA ALA A 105 -5.32 -22.23 -13.43
C ALA A 105 -4.20 -21.29 -12.96
N ALA A 106 -3.52 -21.62 -11.85
CA ALA A 106 -2.36 -20.87 -11.38
C ALA A 106 -1.14 -21.08 -12.30
N ALA A 107 -0.90 -22.30 -12.77
CA ALA A 107 0.17 -22.61 -13.73
C ALA A 107 -0.05 -21.88 -15.06
N GLU A 108 -1.26 -21.88 -15.62
CA GLU A 108 -1.60 -21.14 -16.85
C GLU A 108 -1.36 -19.62 -16.69
N ARG A 109 -1.75 -19.06 -15.53
CA ARG A 109 -1.46 -17.65 -15.22
C ARG A 109 0.04 -17.39 -15.12
N ALA A 110 0.80 -18.27 -14.48
CA ALA A 110 2.26 -18.15 -14.38
C ALA A 110 2.93 -18.22 -15.77
N GLU A 111 2.49 -19.13 -16.64
CA GLU A 111 2.99 -19.20 -18.03
C GLU A 111 2.69 -17.93 -18.83
N SER A 112 1.49 -17.37 -18.69
CA SER A 112 1.13 -16.11 -19.35
C SER A 112 1.97 -14.94 -18.87
N ALA A 113 2.24 -14.86 -17.56
CA ALA A 113 3.08 -13.83 -16.97
C ALA A 113 4.55 -13.96 -17.40
N ALA A 114 5.05 -15.20 -17.51
CA ALA A 114 6.40 -15.47 -18.00
C ALA A 114 6.59 -14.99 -19.45
N ARG A 115 5.62 -15.28 -20.34
CA ARG A 115 5.67 -14.81 -21.75
C ARG A 115 5.67 -13.28 -21.86
N LEU A 116 4.86 -12.60 -21.05
CA LEU A 116 4.84 -11.13 -21.01
C LEU A 116 6.16 -10.55 -20.50
N THR A 117 6.79 -11.21 -19.53
CA THR A 117 8.07 -10.76 -18.97
C THR A 117 9.20 -10.90 -20.00
N GLU A 118 9.25 -12.01 -20.73
CA GLU A 118 10.24 -12.22 -21.79
C GLU A 118 10.14 -11.17 -22.91
N GLU A 119 8.93 -10.89 -23.38
CA GLU A 119 8.70 -9.85 -24.39
C GLU A 119 9.06 -8.45 -23.88
N TYR A 120 8.74 -8.16 -22.61
CA TYR A 120 9.08 -6.88 -21.98
C TYR A 120 10.60 -6.71 -21.85
N THR A 121 11.32 -7.72 -21.37
CA THR A 121 12.78 -7.68 -21.26
C THR A 121 13.43 -7.51 -22.63
N ARG A 122 12.92 -8.18 -23.67
CA ARG A 122 13.42 -8.02 -25.05
C ARG A 122 13.24 -6.58 -25.56
N ARG A 123 12.07 -5.98 -25.36
CA ARG A 123 11.80 -4.58 -25.74
C ARG A 123 12.66 -3.58 -24.97
N VAL A 124 12.90 -3.82 -23.69
CA VAL A 124 13.79 -2.97 -22.87
C VAL A 124 15.23 -3.05 -23.38
N VAL A 125 15.73 -4.24 -23.67
CA VAL A 125 17.09 -4.42 -24.25
C VAL A 125 17.18 -3.76 -25.63
N GLU A 126 16.19 -3.95 -26.50
CA GLU A 126 16.15 -3.31 -27.82
C GLU A 126 16.09 -1.78 -27.74
N ALA A 127 15.31 -1.23 -26.81
CA ALA A 127 15.28 0.20 -26.55
C ALA A 127 16.63 0.71 -26.02
N LEU A 128 17.28 -0.03 -25.13
CA LEU A 128 18.62 0.31 -24.62
C LEU A 128 19.69 0.23 -25.70
N GLU A 129 19.66 -0.79 -26.57
CA GLU A 129 20.57 -0.90 -27.71
C GLU A 129 20.33 0.23 -28.73
N THR A 130 19.07 0.55 -29.02
CA THR A 130 18.71 1.68 -29.89
C THR A 130 19.17 3.01 -29.30
N MET A 131 19.02 3.20 -27.98
CA MET A 131 19.53 4.38 -27.28
C MET A 131 21.06 4.40 -27.23
N ALA A 132 21.75 3.27 -27.07
CA ALA A 132 23.21 3.21 -27.07
C ALA A 132 23.78 3.54 -28.46
N VAL A 133 23.22 2.95 -29.53
CA VAL A 133 23.62 3.23 -30.92
C VAL A 133 23.25 4.66 -31.33
N GLY A 134 22.10 5.17 -30.87
CA GLY A 134 21.69 6.56 -31.06
C GLY A 134 22.56 7.55 -30.29
N SER A 135 22.91 7.24 -29.03
CA SER A 135 23.74 8.07 -28.15
C SER A 135 25.18 8.16 -28.65
N SER A 136 25.74 7.10 -29.23
CA SER A 136 27.03 7.16 -29.93
C SER A 136 27.00 8.05 -31.18
N ARG A 137 25.82 8.36 -31.75
CA ARG A 137 25.70 9.27 -32.90
C ARG A 137 25.44 10.73 -32.49
N THR A 138 24.84 10.98 -31.32
CA THR A 138 24.67 12.35 -30.76
C THR A 138 25.86 12.82 -29.92
N VAL A 139 26.76 11.92 -29.53
CA VAL A 139 28.04 12.26 -28.90
C VAL A 139 29.17 12.05 -29.91
N ARG A 140 29.05 12.69 -31.08
CA ARG A 140 30.23 13.02 -31.88
C ARG A 140 30.95 14.13 -31.13
N ILE A 141 31.75 13.74 -30.12
CA ILE A 141 32.79 14.58 -29.52
C ILE A 141 33.83 14.75 -30.62
N GLU A 142 33.55 15.71 -31.48
CA GLU A 142 34.44 16.16 -32.54
C GLU A 142 35.43 17.15 -31.91
N ASN A 143 36.42 16.65 -31.16
CA ASN A 143 37.69 17.34 -30.83
C ASN A 143 37.67 18.83 -30.35
N GLY A 144 36.57 19.38 -29.83
CA GLY A 144 36.46 20.81 -29.54
C GLY A 144 35.72 21.10 -28.24
N THR A 145 36.38 21.85 -27.35
CA THR A 145 35.85 22.55 -26.16
C THR A 145 34.34 22.46 -25.96
N ILE A 146 33.91 21.79 -24.88
CA ILE A 146 32.54 21.88 -24.36
C ILE A 146 32.33 23.35 -23.99
N THR A 147 31.73 24.15 -24.86
CA THR A 147 31.29 25.50 -24.48
C THR A 147 30.27 25.31 -23.36
N PRO A 148 30.54 25.82 -22.15
CA PRO A 148 29.54 25.78 -21.09
C PRO A 148 28.30 26.49 -21.64
N ARG A 149 27.16 25.79 -21.59
CA ARG A 149 25.87 26.29 -22.04
C ARG A 149 24.81 25.89 -21.03
N VAL A 150 23.88 26.80 -20.77
CA VAL A 150 22.68 26.55 -19.98
C VAL A 150 21.74 25.63 -20.77
N ARG A 151 21.16 24.63 -20.09
CA ARG A 151 20.14 23.73 -20.67
C ARG A 151 19.02 23.56 -19.66
N TRP A 152 17.78 23.71 -20.10
CA TRP A 152 16.63 23.65 -19.20
C TRP A 152 15.91 22.31 -19.28
N SER A 153 15.41 21.86 -18.14
CA SER A 153 14.41 20.80 -18.03
C SER A 153 13.25 21.29 -17.19
N LEU A 154 12.03 21.00 -17.64
CA LEU A 154 10.79 21.33 -16.94
C LEU A 154 10.03 20.05 -16.63
N ALA A 155 9.79 19.81 -15.34
CA ALA A 155 9.04 18.65 -14.86
C ALA A 155 7.84 19.09 -14.01
N HIS A 156 6.75 18.33 -14.12
CA HIS A 156 5.65 18.43 -13.15
C HIS A 156 6.15 17.93 -11.79
N HIS A 157 5.80 18.64 -10.71
CA HIS A 157 6.24 18.30 -9.36
C HIS A 157 5.06 17.86 -8.48
N GLU A 158 4.25 18.80 -7.98
CA GLU A 158 3.06 18.50 -7.18
C GLU A 158 1.93 19.48 -7.51
N ARG A 159 0.69 18.98 -7.68
CA ARG A 159 -0.50 19.81 -7.99
C ARG A 159 -0.26 20.67 -9.24
N ASP A 160 -0.05 21.97 -9.02
CA ASP A 160 0.10 23.02 -10.01
C ASP A 160 1.54 23.58 -9.97
N ALA A 161 2.43 22.94 -9.20
CA ALA A 161 3.84 23.27 -9.09
C ALA A 161 4.67 22.52 -10.13
N TYR A 162 5.59 23.25 -10.74
CA TYR A 162 6.54 22.76 -11.72
C TYR A 162 7.95 23.09 -11.26
N ARG A 163 8.89 22.22 -11.61
CA ARG A 163 10.30 22.34 -11.28
C ARG A 163 11.10 22.57 -12.56
N LEU A 164 11.70 23.74 -12.66
CA LEU A 164 12.68 24.11 -13.69
C LEU A 164 14.07 23.78 -13.18
N THR A 165 14.86 22.99 -13.90
CA THR A 165 16.22 22.60 -13.52
C THR A 165 17.22 23.01 -14.59
N ASN A 166 18.33 23.63 -14.18
CA ASN A 166 19.46 23.88 -15.07
C ASN A 166 20.27 22.58 -15.21
N LEU A 167 20.13 21.88 -16.34
CA LEU A 167 20.93 20.71 -16.71
C LEU A 167 22.18 21.08 -17.52
N GLY A 168 22.44 22.38 -17.70
CA GLY A 168 23.60 22.90 -18.41
C GLY A 168 24.89 22.77 -17.60
N GLY A 169 26.00 23.11 -18.25
CA GLY A 169 27.33 23.21 -17.62
C GLY A 169 27.70 24.63 -17.20
N GLU A 170 26.78 25.59 -17.34
CA GLU A 170 26.95 27.03 -17.09
C GLU A 170 25.92 27.51 -16.06
N SER A 171 26.29 28.48 -15.23
CA SER A 171 25.35 29.15 -14.32
C SER A 171 24.45 30.14 -15.07
N ALA A 172 23.17 30.15 -14.75
CA ALA A 172 22.20 31.07 -15.32
C ALA A 172 21.88 32.20 -14.33
N GLU A 173 22.02 33.45 -14.75
CA GLU A 173 21.71 34.62 -13.95
C GLU A 173 20.40 35.30 -14.37
N ASN A 174 19.77 35.99 -13.42
CA ASN A 174 18.53 36.75 -13.61
C ASN A 174 17.46 35.91 -14.32
N VAL A 175 17.30 34.67 -13.86
CA VAL A 175 16.35 33.72 -14.46
C VAL A 175 14.93 34.22 -14.22
N ARG A 176 14.21 34.46 -15.32
CA ARG A 176 12.82 34.94 -15.32
C ARG A 176 11.94 33.92 -16.01
N VAL A 177 10.92 33.48 -15.28
CA VAL A 177 9.88 32.59 -15.81
C VAL A 177 8.65 33.42 -16.13
N SER A 178 8.13 33.27 -17.35
CA SER A 178 6.95 33.96 -17.83
C SER A 178 6.02 33.00 -18.57
N ALA A 179 4.76 33.40 -18.70
CA ALA A 179 3.68 32.62 -19.29
C ALA A 179 2.79 33.54 -20.12
N HIS A 180 1.91 32.95 -20.94
CA HIS A 180 0.84 33.70 -21.59
C HIS A 180 -0.10 34.33 -20.55
N GLU A 181 -0.65 35.52 -20.83
CA GLU A 181 -1.50 36.28 -19.90
C GLU A 181 -2.78 35.54 -19.47
N SER A 182 -3.24 34.59 -20.28
CA SER A 182 -4.39 33.72 -20.00
C SER A 182 -4.10 32.61 -18.97
N MET A 183 -2.87 32.51 -18.47
CA MET A 183 -2.42 31.47 -17.55
C MET A 183 -1.98 32.09 -16.22
N VAL A 184 -2.42 31.49 -15.11
CA VAL A 184 -2.00 31.92 -13.79
C VAL A 184 -0.57 31.43 -13.55
N LEU A 185 0.35 32.36 -13.29
CA LEU A 185 1.76 32.08 -13.00
C LEU A 185 2.18 32.78 -11.71
N HIS A 186 2.83 32.04 -10.82
CA HIS A 186 3.53 32.60 -9.66
C HIS A 186 4.92 31.99 -9.59
N ALA A 187 5.94 32.78 -9.94
CA ALA A 187 7.34 32.39 -9.92
C ALA A 187 8.13 33.36 -9.03
N PRO A 188 9.20 32.90 -8.36
CA PRO A 188 10.11 33.79 -7.65
C PRO A 188 10.72 34.82 -8.59
N GLU A 189 10.98 36.02 -8.07
CA GLU A 189 11.71 37.04 -8.82
C GLU A 189 13.16 36.58 -9.03
N SER A 190 13.70 36.89 -10.22
CA SER A 190 15.11 36.83 -10.62
C SER A 190 16.01 36.04 -9.67
N THR A 191 16.28 34.78 -10.00
CA THR A 191 17.16 33.91 -9.22
C THR A 191 18.35 33.48 -10.08
N ALA A 192 19.54 33.38 -9.49
CA ALA A 192 20.68 32.72 -10.12
C ALA A 192 20.57 31.20 -9.89
N LEU A 193 20.82 30.40 -10.93
CA LEU A 193 20.74 28.93 -10.87
C LEU A 193 22.05 28.33 -11.40
N ALA A 194 22.81 27.72 -10.50
CA ALA A 194 24.00 26.95 -10.85
C ALA A 194 23.64 25.63 -11.59
N PRO A 195 24.61 24.98 -12.24
CA PRO A 195 24.42 23.65 -12.81
C PRO A 195 23.83 22.64 -11.81
N GLY A 196 22.72 22.01 -12.18
CA GLY A 196 21.98 21.05 -11.36
C GLY A 196 20.96 21.66 -10.40
N GLU A 197 21.00 22.98 -10.18
CA GLU A 197 20.03 23.65 -9.32
C GLU A 197 18.66 23.77 -9.98
N ALA A 198 17.65 23.93 -9.14
CA ALA A 198 16.27 23.96 -9.58
C ALA A 198 15.46 25.06 -8.88
N LEU A 199 14.56 25.67 -9.65
CA LEU A 199 13.57 26.62 -9.21
C LEU A 199 12.19 25.98 -9.28
N THR A 200 11.38 26.15 -8.24
CA THR A 200 9.98 25.72 -8.24
C THR A 200 9.06 26.93 -8.41
N PHE A 201 8.07 26.81 -9.29
CA PHE A 201 7.07 27.85 -9.53
C PHE A 201 5.69 27.21 -9.71
N LEU A 202 4.64 28.01 -9.54
CA LEU A 202 3.25 27.58 -9.74
C LEU A 202 2.75 28.05 -11.11
N ALA A 203 2.14 27.13 -11.85
CA ALA A 203 1.44 27.44 -13.11
C ALA A 203 0.11 26.68 -13.17
N ALA A 204 -0.99 27.40 -13.29
CA ALA A 204 -2.32 26.81 -13.35
C ALA A 204 -3.02 27.19 -14.67
N PRO A 205 -3.11 26.24 -15.63
CA PRO A 205 -4.00 26.40 -16.78
C PRO A 205 -5.45 26.50 -16.30
N THR A 206 -6.19 27.45 -16.86
CA THR A 206 -7.62 27.65 -16.64
C THR A 206 -8.41 27.31 -17.89
N LEU A 207 -9.74 27.32 -17.83
CA LEU A 207 -10.59 27.15 -19.02
C LEU A 207 -10.39 28.26 -20.08
N ALA A 208 -9.83 29.41 -19.68
CA ALA A 208 -9.53 30.51 -20.59
C ALA A 208 -8.10 30.45 -21.15
N THR A 209 -7.28 29.46 -20.76
CA THR A 209 -5.88 29.39 -21.19
C THR A 209 -5.79 29.02 -22.67
N SER A 210 -5.29 29.94 -23.49
CA SER A 210 -5.09 29.76 -24.93
C SER A 210 -3.72 29.19 -25.28
N ASP A 211 -2.70 29.46 -24.47
CA ASP A 211 -1.33 28.96 -24.63
C ASP A 211 -0.75 28.55 -23.27
N SER A 212 -0.26 27.31 -23.19
CA SER A 212 0.35 26.71 -21.99
C SER A 212 1.88 26.70 -22.03
N THR A 213 2.49 27.48 -22.94
CA THR A 213 3.94 27.59 -23.08
C THR A 213 4.55 28.45 -21.98
N ILE A 214 5.55 27.90 -21.30
CA ILE A 214 6.43 28.64 -20.39
C ILE A 214 7.60 29.20 -21.18
N THR A 215 7.93 30.47 -20.93
CA THR A 215 9.09 31.15 -21.50
C THR A 215 10.06 31.49 -20.37
N VAL A 216 11.26 30.95 -20.45
CA VAL A 216 12.36 31.20 -19.51
C VAL A 216 13.37 32.10 -20.19
N ARG A 217 13.79 33.17 -19.52
CA ARG A 217 14.83 34.10 -19.98
C ARG A 217 15.94 34.20 -18.95
N TRP A 218 17.19 34.27 -19.39
CA TRP A 218 18.37 34.32 -18.50
C TRP A 218 19.57 34.93 -19.21
N PHE A 219 20.63 35.21 -18.43
CA PHE A 219 21.96 35.56 -18.92
C PHE A 219 22.94 34.45 -18.54
N GLY A 220 23.83 34.08 -19.47
CA GLY A 220 24.91 33.13 -19.20
C GLY A 220 26.12 33.81 -18.57
N VAL A 221 26.62 33.27 -17.46
CA VAL A 221 27.75 33.88 -16.72
C VAL A 221 29.08 33.57 -17.41
N ASP A 222 29.31 32.32 -17.79
CA ASP A 222 30.63 31.83 -18.22
C ASP A 222 30.87 32.06 -19.71
N SER A 223 29.79 32.16 -20.50
CA SER A 223 29.84 32.50 -21.93
C SER A 223 30.22 33.96 -22.17
N GLY A 224 30.11 34.83 -21.14
CA GLY A 224 30.34 36.27 -21.28
C GLY A 224 29.38 36.94 -22.27
N SER A 225 28.29 36.27 -22.63
CA SER A 225 27.31 36.79 -23.56
C SER A 225 26.45 37.84 -22.85
N PRO A 226 26.44 39.10 -23.29
CA PRO A 226 25.52 40.10 -22.77
C PRO A 226 24.08 39.88 -23.28
N GLU A 227 23.87 38.92 -24.17
CA GLU A 227 22.57 38.64 -24.78
C GLU A 227 21.69 37.81 -23.84
N GLU A 228 20.45 38.25 -23.67
CA GLU A 228 19.45 37.50 -22.91
C GLU A 228 18.98 36.31 -23.75
N GLU A 229 19.29 35.10 -23.29
CA GLU A 229 18.85 33.88 -23.92
C GLU A 229 17.40 33.57 -23.56
N THR A 230 16.71 32.83 -24.42
CA THR A 230 15.30 32.48 -24.25
C THR A 230 15.03 31.03 -24.60
N TRP A 231 14.27 30.35 -23.75
CA TRP A 231 13.83 28.97 -23.92
C TRP A 231 12.32 28.89 -23.73
N ARG A 232 11.65 28.15 -24.62
CA ARG A 232 10.20 28.00 -24.61
C ARG A 232 9.84 26.52 -24.57
N TYR A 233 8.91 26.16 -23.70
CA TYR A 233 8.47 24.77 -23.55
C TYR A 233 7.02 24.69 -23.07
N PRO A 234 6.18 23.83 -23.68
CA PRO A 234 4.82 23.62 -23.21
C PRO A 234 4.80 22.99 -21.82
N LEU A 235 3.86 23.38 -20.96
CA LEU A 235 3.71 22.75 -19.64
C LEU A 235 3.48 21.24 -19.78
N PRO A 236 4.26 20.41 -19.05
CA PRO A 236 4.00 18.98 -18.98
C PRO A 236 2.58 18.68 -18.47
N PRO A 237 1.87 17.71 -19.05
CA PRO A 237 0.54 17.34 -18.58
C PRO A 237 0.59 16.83 -17.15
N ARG A 238 -0.44 17.15 -16.35
CA ARG A 238 -0.57 16.62 -14.99
C ARG A 238 -0.76 15.10 -15.04
N PRO A 239 -0.08 14.33 -14.17
CA PRO A 239 -0.37 12.92 -14.00
C PRO A 239 -1.83 12.72 -13.61
N ARG A 240 -2.48 11.69 -14.14
CA ARG A 240 -3.81 11.28 -13.69
C ARG A 240 -3.68 10.80 -12.24
N ARG A 241 -4.40 11.45 -11.33
CA ARG A 241 -4.54 11.02 -9.93
C ARG A 241 -5.49 9.85 -9.82
#